data_AF-A0A8K0SAS3-F1
#
_entry.id   AF-A0A8K0SAS3-F1
#
_cell.length_a   1.000
_cell.length_b   1.000
_cell.length_c   1.000
_cell.angle_alpha   90.00
_cell.angle_beta   90.00
_cell.angle_gamma   90.00
#
_symmetry.space_group_name_H-M   'P 1'
#
loop_
_entity.id
_entity.type
_entity.pdbx_description
1 polymer ?
#
loop_
_entity_poly.entity_id
_entity_poly.type
_entity_poly.pdbx_seq_one_letter_code
_entity_poly.pdbx_strand_id
1 'polypeptide(L)'
;MDSQKLITELIACTRNIERNSIFPERVYLQNALKSLELASQAVPVPCVSHILREVLLQQIEFSYQYRKHQEEIDDSLLLRYAFEVFEGAKVLAIILDLP
;
A
#
# COMPACT_ATOMS: atom_id res chain seq x y z
N MET A 1 6.98 6.62 -16.28
CA MET A 1 5.89 6.71 -15.29
C MET A 1 6.50 7.31 -14.05
N ASP A 2 6.05 8.51 -13.66
CA ASP A 2 6.64 9.23 -12.54
C ASP A 2 6.33 8.54 -11.21
N SER A 3 7.32 8.44 -10.31
CA SER A 3 7.20 7.80 -8.99
C SER A 3 6.02 8.36 -8.19
N GLN A 4 5.68 9.62 -8.40
CA GLN A 4 4.58 10.31 -7.74
C GLN A 4 3.20 9.80 -8.19
N LYS A 5 3.07 9.44 -9.47
CA LYS A 5 1.86 8.80 -10.00
C LYS A 5 1.68 7.40 -9.39
N LEU A 6 2.77 6.64 -9.29
CA LEU A 6 2.78 5.31 -8.66
C LEU A 6 2.35 5.37 -7.18
N ILE A 7 2.90 6.31 -6.42
CA ILE A 7 2.53 6.49 -5.01
C ILE A 7 1.04 6.87 -4.88
N THR A 8 0.54 7.73 -5.76
CA THR A 8 -0.89 8.11 -5.76
C THR A 8 -1.80 6.90 -6.01
N GLU A 9 -1.41 6.02 -6.94
CA GLU A 9 -2.16 4.80 -7.24
C GLU A 9 -2.10 3.78 -6.09
N LEU A 10 -0.95 3.66 -5.40
CA LEU A 10 -0.79 2.84 -4.19
C LEU A 10 -1.69 3.33 -3.04
N ILE A 11 -1.76 4.65 -2.82
CA ILE A 11 -2.67 5.24 -1.83
C ILE A 11 -4.11 4.88 -2.15
N ALA A 12 -4.52 4.99 -3.42
CA ALA A 12 -5.88 4.69 -3.84
C ALA A 12 -6.24 3.20 -3.61
N CYS A 13 -5.34 2.27 -3.96
CA CYS A 13 -5.53 0.84 -3.73
C CYS A 13 -5.61 0.52 -2.23
N THR A 14 -4.66 1.03 -1.45
CA THR A 14 -4.59 0.80 0.00
C THR A 14 -5.83 1.37 0.71
N ARG A 15 -6.33 2.56 0.33
CA ARG A 15 -7.58 3.13 0.87
C ARG A 15 -8.81 2.30 0.54
N ASN A 16 -8.86 1.70 -0.64
CA ASN A 16 -9.99 0.88 -1.04
C ASN A 16 -10.11 -0.37 -0.14
N ILE A 17 -8.98 -0.98 0.21
CA ILE A 17 -8.96 -2.13 1.12
C ILE A 17 -9.26 -1.66 2.56
N GLU A 18 -8.65 -0.56 3.02
CA GLU A 18 -8.85 -0.02 4.37
C GLU A 18 -10.32 0.23 4.71
N ARG A 19 -11.09 0.82 3.79
CA ARG A 19 -12.51 1.12 3.97
C ARG A 19 -13.39 -0.10 4.23
N ASN A 20 -12.95 -1.25 3.74
CA ASN A 20 -13.67 -2.51 3.84
C ASN A 20 -13.05 -3.47 4.87
N SER A 21 -11.96 -3.05 5.52
CA SER A 21 -11.23 -3.86 6.50
C SER A 21 -11.70 -3.58 7.92
N ILE A 22 -11.58 -4.58 8.79
CA ILE A 22 -11.91 -4.48 10.20
C ILE A 22 -10.62 -4.43 11.03
N PHE A 23 -10.72 -4.58 12.34
CA PHE A 23 -9.55 -4.69 13.22
C PHE A 23 -9.05 -6.13 13.22
N PRO A 24 -7.72 -6.39 13.17
CA PRO A 24 -6.60 -5.42 13.26
C PRO A 24 -6.05 -4.85 11.93
N GLU A 25 -6.50 -5.34 10.79
CA GLU A 25 -5.97 -5.02 9.44
C GLU A 25 -5.99 -3.52 9.16
N ARG A 26 -7.08 -2.87 9.57
CA ARG A 26 -7.31 -1.45 9.40
C ARG A 26 -6.22 -0.58 10.02
N VAL A 27 -5.63 -0.98 11.15
CA VAL A 27 -4.56 -0.21 11.81
C VAL A 27 -3.30 -0.20 10.96
N TYR A 28 -2.91 -1.37 10.42
CA TYR A 28 -1.75 -1.48 9.54
C TYR A 28 -1.94 -0.68 8.25
N LEU A 29 -3.12 -0.78 7.65
CA LEU A 29 -3.45 -0.04 6.42
C LEU A 29 -3.47 1.48 6.64
N GLN A 30 -4.01 1.96 7.77
CA GLN A 30 -3.98 3.39 8.12
C GLN A 30 -2.56 3.93 8.31
N ASN A 31 -1.69 3.16 8.97
CA ASN A 31 -0.30 3.54 9.13
C ASN A 31 0.44 3.53 7.78
N ALA A 32 0.18 2.53 6.93
CA ALA A 32 0.75 2.47 5.58
C ALA A 32 0.33 3.67 4.73
N LEU A 33 -0.95 4.06 4.80
CA LEU A 33 -1.48 5.23 4.11
C LEU A 33 -0.77 6.51 4.53
N LYS A 34 -0.53 6.70 5.82
CA LYS A 34 0.19 7.86 6.33
C LYS A 34 1.61 7.94 5.75
N SER A 35 2.34 6.82 5.73
CA SER A 35 3.69 6.75 5.16
C SER A 35 3.69 6.99 3.64
N LEU A 36 2.71 6.46 2.91
CA LEU A 36 2.56 6.70 1.47
C LEU A 36 2.19 8.16 1.17
N GLU A 37 1.34 8.79 1.98
CA GLU A 37 1.00 10.21 1.85
C GLU A 37 2.21 11.11 2.07
N LEU A 38 3.05 10.81 3.06
CA LEU A 38 4.35 11.49 3.23
C LEU A 38 5.26 11.27 2.02
N ALA A 39 5.33 10.04 1.51
CA ALA A 39 6.10 9.70 0.32
C ALA A 39 5.66 10.44 -0.94
N SER A 40 4.36 10.75 -1.06
CA SER A 40 3.84 11.51 -2.20
C SER A 40 4.35 12.96 -2.27
N GLN A 41 4.83 13.49 -1.13
CA GLN A 41 5.35 14.84 -0.99
C GLN A 41 6.88 14.90 -1.15
N ALA A 42 7.56 13.74 -1.17
CA ALA A 42 9.00 13.64 -1.32
C ALA A 42 9.46 13.86 -2.77
N VAL A 43 10.73 14.25 -2.94
CA VAL A 43 11.35 14.39 -4.27
C VAL A 43 11.38 13.03 -4.97
N PRO A 44 11.01 12.92 -6.26
CA PRO A 44 10.99 11.64 -6.96
C PRO A 44 12.38 11.02 -7.02
N VAL A 45 12.53 9.81 -6.47
CA VAL A 45 13.76 9.03 -6.56
C VAL A 45 13.64 8.01 -7.71
N PRO A 46 14.43 8.12 -8.79
CA PRO A 46 14.25 7.30 -9.99
C PRO A 46 14.35 5.78 -9.76
N CYS A 47 15.25 5.34 -8.87
CA CYS A 47 15.42 3.91 -8.55
C CYS A 47 14.23 3.31 -7.81
N VAL A 48 13.40 4.15 -7.17
CA VAL A 48 12.23 3.73 -6.40
C VAL A 48 11.03 3.45 -7.31
N SER A 49 11.01 4.02 -8.52
CA SER A 49 9.91 3.83 -9.49
C SER A 49 9.70 2.38 -9.91
N HIS A 50 10.78 1.60 -10.06
CA HIS A 50 10.64 0.19 -10.47
C HIS A 50 10.02 -0.64 -9.34
N ILE A 51 10.49 -0.44 -8.11
CA ILE A 51 9.97 -1.11 -6.91
C ILE A 51 8.50 -0.73 -6.69
N LEU A 52 8.18 0.56 -6.74
CA LEU A 52 6.81 1.05 -6.57
C LEU A 52 5.85 0.48 -7.62
N ARG A 53 6.33 0.23 -8.84
CA ARG A 53 5.51 -0.36 -9.91
C ARG A 53 5.17 -1.81 -9.61
N GLU A 54 6.13 -2.62 -9.20
CA GLU A 54 5.88 -4.02 -8.85
C GLU A 54 4.95 -4.14 -7.64
N VAL A 55 5.18 -3.32 -6.60
CA VAL A 55 4.31 -3.26 -5.42
C VAL A 55 2.89 -2.83 -5.83
N LEU A 56 2.76 -1.86 -6.72
CA LEU A 56 1.46 -1.41 -7.20
C LEU A 56 0.71 -2.51 -7.96
N LEU A 57 1.39 -3.25 -8.83
CA LEU A 57 0.76 -4.36 -9.55
C LEU A 57 0.24 -5.43 -8.58
N GLN A 58 1.02 -5.75 -7.54
CA GLN A 58 0.58 -6.67 -6.49
C GLN A 58 -0.62 -6.14 -5.70
N GLN A 59 -0.61 -4.86 -5.32
CA GLN A 59 -1.74 -4.24 -4.62
C GLN A 59 -3.00 -4.15 -5.48
N ILE A 60 -2.88 -3.87 -6.78
CA ILE A 60 -4.00 -3.84 -7.72
C ILE A 60 -4.63 -5.23 -7.82
N GLU A 61 -3.79 -6.26 -8.02
CA GLU A 61 -4.25 -7.64 -8.10
C GLU A 61 -4.96 -8.05 -6.82
N PHE A 62 -4.36 -7.80 -5.65
CA PHE A 62 -5.00 -8.10 -4.38
C PHE A 62 -6.30 -7.30 -4.19
N SER A 63 -6.33 -6.02 -4.53
CA SER A 63 -7.55 -5.19 -4.46
C SER A 63 -8.66 -5.68 -5.38
N TYR A 64 -8.31 -6.28 -6.53
CA TYR A 64 -9.26 -6.89 -7.45
C TYR A 64 -9.80 -8.19 -6.87
N GLN A 65 -8.93 -9.09 -6.39
CA GLN A 65 -9.33 -10.34 -5.73
C GLN A 65 -10.20 -10.06 -4.51
N TYR A 66 -9.83 -9.08 -3.69
CA TYR A 66 -10.59 -8.65 -2.53
C TYR A 66 -12.00 -8.19 -2.87
N ARG A 67 -12.16 -7.40 -3.94
CA ARG A 67 -13.49 -6.97 -4.38
C ARG A 67 -14.34 -8.10 -4.95
N LYS A 68 -13.70 -9.09 -5.57
CA LYS A 68 -14.40 -10.17 -6.27
C LYS A 68 -14.76 -11.34 -5.36
N HIS A 69 -13.91 -11.62 -4.38
CA HIS A 69 -13.94 -12.82 -3.54
C HIS A 69 -13.88 -12.47 -2.06
N GLN A 70 -14.49 -11.34 -1.64
CA GLN A 70 -14.38 -10.84 -0.27
C GLN A 70 -14.78 -11.86 0.79
N GLU A 71 -15.82 -12.66 0.55
CA GLU A 71 -16.31 -13.70 1.47
C GLU A 71 -15.41 -14.95 1.52
N GLU A 72 -14.52 -15.11 0.54
CA GLU A 72 -13.61 -16.26 0.42
C GLU A 72 -12.18 -15.94 0.89
N ILE A 73 -11.85 -14.65 1.06
CA ILE A 73 -10.56 -14.23 1.61
C ILE A 73 -10.59 -14.43 3.12
N ASP A 74 -9.76 -15.36 3.57
CA ASP A 74 -9.49 -15.58 4.98
C ASP A 74 -8.94 -14.30 5.63
N ASP A 75 -9.48 -13.94 6.80
CA ASP A 75 -9.00 -12.84 7.65
C ASP A 75 -7.49 -12.93 7.90
N SER A 76 -6.94 -14.15 7.98
CA SER A 76 -5.50 -14.38 8.14
C SER A 76 -4.68 -13.86 6.95
N LEU A 77 -5.21 -13.98 5.73
CA LEU A 77 -4.59 -13.50 4.50
C LEU A 77 -4.68 -11.98 4.39
N LEU A 78 -5.84 -11.41 4.76
CA LEU A 78 -6.02 -9.96 4.77
C LEU A 78 -5.09 -9.29 5.79
N LEU A 79 -4.94 -9.87 6.98
CA LEU A 79 -4.03 -9.40 8.00
C LEU A 79 -2.57 -9.47 7.57
N ARG A 80 -2.16 -10.58 6.96
CA ARG A 80 -0.83 -10.71 6.40
C ARG A 80 -0.56 -9.64 5.34
N TYR A 81 -1.51 -9.46 4.42
CA TYR A 81 -1.39 -8.42 3.39
C TYR A 81 -1.28 -7.02 4.01
N ALA A 82 -2.13 -6.69 4.98
CA ALA A 82 -2.12 -5.41 5.66
C ALA A 82 -0.76 -5.16 6.35
N PHE A 83 -0.19 -6.18 6.98
CA PHE A 83 1.14 -6.12 7.58
C PHE A 83 2.25 -5.92 6.53
N GLU A 84 2.22 -6.66 5.42
CA GLU A 84 3.21 -6.52 4.32
C GLU A 84 3.17 -5.12 3.69
N VAL A 85 1.96 -4.55 3.50
CA VAL A 85 1.77 -3.19 3.01
C VAL A 85 2.33 -2.15 4.00
N PHE A 86 2.12 -2.35 5.30
CA PHE A 86 2.69 -1.49 6.33
C PHE A 86 4.22 -1.52 6.37
N GLU A 87 4.82 -2.72 6.36
CA GLU A 87 6.28 -2.85 6.33
C GLU A 87 6.89 -2.27 5.04
N GLY A 88 6.24 -2.48 3.89
CA GLY A 88 6.66 -1.87 2.63
C GLY A 88 6.64 -0.33 2.67
N ALA A 89 5.61 0.25 3.27
CA ALA A 89 5.50 1.70 3.42
C ALA A 89 6.57 2.27 4.37
N LYS A 90 6.98 1.53 5.41
CA LYS A 90 8.11 1.90 6.28
C LYS A 90 9.44 1.89 5.54
N VAL A 91 9.70 0.87 4.72
CA VAL A 91 10.92 0.80 3.90
C VAL A 91 10.97 1.99 2.93
N LEU A 92 9.84 2.33 2.31
CA LEU A 92 9.75 3.50 1.45
C LEU A 92 10.05 4.80 2.20
N ALA A 93 9.52 4.95 3.42
CA ALA A 93 9.79 6.12 4.27
C ALA A 93 11.28 6.27 4.58
N ILE A 94 11.97 5.17 4.90
CA ILE A 94 13.42 5.16 5.15
C ILE A 94 14.20 5.58 3.89
N ILE A 95 13.84 5.05 2.72
CA ILE A 95 14.52 5.37 1.44
C ILE A 95 14.35 6.85 1.08
N LEU A 96 13.20 7.43 1.42
CA LEU A 96 12.85 8.81 1.12
C LEU A 96 13.23 9.80 2.25
N ASP A 97 13.90 9.32 3.30
CA ASP A 97 14.29 10.11 4.49
C ASP A 97 13.10 10.84 5.13
N LEU A 98 11.99 10.11 5.33
CA LEU A 98 10.74 10.62 5.87
C LEU A 98 10.59 10.30 7.37
N PRO A 99 9.91 11.18 8.14
CA PRO A 99 9.70 11.00 9.58
C PRO A 99 8.77 9.84 9.94
#